data_AF-A0A966D3M1-F1
#
_entry.id   AF-A0A966D3M1-F1
#
_cell.length_a   1.000
_cell.length_b   1.000
_cell.length_c   1.000
_cell.angle_alpha   90.00
_cell.angle_beta   90.00
_cell.angle_gamma   90.00
#
_symmetry.space_group_name_H-M   'P 1'
#
loop_
_entity.id
_entity.type
_entity.pdbx_description
1 polymer ?
#
loop_
_entity_poly.entity_id
_entity_poly.type
_entity_poly.pdbx_seq_one_letter_code
_entity_poly.pdbx_strand_id
1 'polypeptide(L)'
;MRTEHKLHEECGVFGTATTREDAAGITYNGLLSLQHRGQEGAGIAVVAGSRILCHKNTGLVSEVFSGNALAALSGSRIAVGHTRYSTTGGNTIENVGPFVTEFLTGRIATAHNGNITNARQLREILKIYGLHFEASSDSEVISSLIAYCVTREDDTLRGVIRAGRLLRGAFSLVIVTSDQKLIALRDPNGYRPLCIGRGPLGLAVASESCALEACGFTLVRDVQPGELIVIENEQITYEKIVLGEKAVEAGLCIFEYIYFARPDSIIDGLSVYQARYRMGQILAEEYPVEADIVCGVPDSGLEAAIGYSAASGIPLAPAFVKNRYIGRSFIYPTQDLRDNAVRLKLNPLAAVIKDQRIV
;
A
#
# COMPACT_ATOMS: atom_id res chain seq x y z
N MET A 1 -20.69 -0.03 -23.96
CA MET A 1 -19.96 0.92 -23.09
C MET A 1 -19.00 0.09 -22.25
N ARG A 2 -17.75 -0.09 -22.70
CA ARG A 2 -16.73 -0.79 -21.90
C ARG A 2 -16.31 0.18 -20.79
N THR A 3 -16.83 0.00 -19.59
CA THR A 3 -16.22 0.60 -18.41
C THR A 3 -14.81 0.03 -18.32
N GLU A 4 -13.81 0.89 -18.51
CA GLU A 4 -12.42 0.57 -18.16
C GLU A 4 -12.39 0.26 -16.66
N HIS A 5 -12.50 -1.01 -16.30
CA HIS A 5 -12.16 -1.48 -14.96
C HIS A 5 -10.64 -1.42 -14.85
N LYS A 6 -10.10 -0.25 -14.54
CA LYS A 6 -8.74 -0.17 -14.03
C LYS A 6 -8.70 -0.91 -12.70
N LEU A 7 -7.75 -1.84 -12.56
CA LEU A 7 -7.47 -2.50 -11.29
C LEU A 7 -6.98 -1.43 -10.33
N HIS A 8 -7.81 -1.08 -9.35
CA HIS A 8 -7.52 -0.08 -8.34
C HIS A 8 -7.40 -0.82 -7.01
N GLU A 9 -6.21 -1.29 -6.67
CA GLU A 9 -5.97 -2.14 -5.48
C GLU A 9 -4.58 -1.87 -4.88
N GLU A 10 -4.17 -0.61 -4.83
CA GLU A 10 -2.76 -0.22 -4.63
C GLU A 10 -2.42 0.36 -3.26
N CYS A 11 -3.39 0.49 -2.33
CA CYS A 11 -3.25 1.22 -1.07
C CYS A 11 -1.95 0.92 -0.29
N GLY A 12 -1.42 1.91 0.42
CA GLY A 12 -0.26 1.72 1.30
C GLY A 12 -0.70 1.49 2.73
N VAL A 13 -0.11 0.50 3.40
CA VAL A 13 -0.24 0.31 4.86
C VAL A 13 1.10 0.44 5.54
N PHE A 14 1.10 1.06 6.72
CA PHE A 14 2.26 1.17 7.60
C PHE A 14 1.80 0.99 9.04
N GLY A 15 2.58 0.32 9.87
CA GLY A 15 2.36 0.33 11.32
C GLY A 15 3.67 0.17 12.07
N THR A 16 3.71 0.71 13.28
CA THR A 16 4.93 0.67 14.09
C THR A 16 4.62 0.55 15.57
N ALA A 17 5.48 -0.19 16.26
CA ALA A 17 5.53 -0.27 17.71
C ALA A 17 6.92 0.18 18.15
N THR A 18 6.98 1.26 18.92
CA THR A 18 8.21 1.99 19.18
C THR A 18 8.43 2.34 20.64
N THR A 19 9.68 2.34 21.07
CA THR A 19 10.10 2.70 22.42
C THR A 19 9.87 4.18 22.75
N ARG A 20 9.70 5.03 21.72
CA ARG A 20 9.39 6.45 21.85
C ARG A 20 7.89 6.72 21.68
N GLU A 21 7.38 7.73 22.36
CA GLU A 21 6.00 8.21 22.24
C GLU A 21 5.77 9.10 20.99
N ASP A 22 6.30 8.66 19.84
CA ASP A 22 6.24 9.37 18.55
C ASP A 22 5.84 8.45 17.38
N ALA A 23 5.02 7.41 17.66
CA ALA A 23 4.58 6.48 16.64
C ALA A 23 3.77 7.17 15.52
N ALA A 24 3.07 8.27 15.83
CA ALA A 24 2.35 9.08 14.85
C ALA A 24 3.29 9.75 13.84
N GLY A 25 4.37 10.39 14.29
CA GLY A 25 5.33 11.07 13.41
C GLY A 25 6.09 10.09 12.52
N ILE A 26 6.48 8.94 13.08
CA ILE A 26 7.09 7.83 12.32
C ILE A 26 6.12 7.32 11.25
N THR A 27 4.86 7.08 11.63
CA THR A 27 3.83 6.62 10.68
C THR A 27 3.59 7.65 9.57
N TYR A 28 3.56 8.94 9.88
CA TYR A 28 3.44 10.01 8.89
C TYR A 28 4.56 9.96 7.83
N ASN A 29 5.81 9.81 8.25
CA ASN A 29 6.95 9.66 7.33
C ASN A 29 6.86 8.37 6.49
N GLY A 30 6.40 7.28 7.10
CA GLY A 30 6.13 6.02 6.41
C GLY A 30 5.07 6.18 5.32
N LEU A 31 3.97 6.88 5.61
CA LEU A 31 2.91 7.15 4.64
C LEU A 31 3.34 8.11 3.54
N LEU A 32 4.15 9.14 3.84
CA LEU A 32 4.76 9.98 2.80
C LEU A 32 5.59 9.17 1.82
N SER A 33 6.33 8.17 2.33
CA SER A 33 7.15 7.26 1.51
C SER A 33 6.30 6.30 0.67
N LEU A 34 5.06 6.03 1.11
CA LEU A 34 4.05 5.23 0.40
C LEU A 34 2.99 6.09 -0.31
N GLN A 35 3.23 7.39 -0.53
CA GLN A 35 2.23 8.28 -1.15
C GLN A 35 1.91 7.87 -2.60
N HIS A 36 2.83 7.21 -3.30
CA HIS A 36 2.61 6.70 -4.65
C HIS A 36 1.53 5.60 -4.70
N ARG A 37 1.31 4.89 -3.60
CA ARG A 37 0.29 3.83 -3.45
C ARG A 37 -1.13 4.34 -3.28
N GLY A 38 -1.33 5.64 -3.06
CA GLY A 38 -2.66 6.22 -2.89
C GLY A 38 -2.60 7.69 -2.55
N GLN A 39 -3.40 8.52 -3.21
CA GLN A 39 -3.38 9.98 -3.05
C GLN A 39 -4.78 10.56 -2.83
N GLU A 40 -5.79 9.70 -2.66
CA GLU A 40 -7.19 10.09 -2.52
C GLU A 40 -7.58 10.31 -1.08
N GLY A 41 -6.87 9.68 -0.15
CA GLY A 41 -7.01 9.95 1.27
C GLY A 41 -5.89 9.32 2.08
N ALA A 42 -5.72 9.81 3.29
CA ALA A 42 -4.76 9.31 4.25
C ALA A 42 -5.36 9.29 5.66
N GLY A 43 -4.85 8.41 6.51
CA GLY A 43 -5.28 8.33 7.89
C GLY A 43 -4.21 7.70 8.78
N ILE A 44 -4.19 8.10 10.05
CA ILE A 44 -3.34 7.56 11.10
C ILE A 44 -4.22 7.31 12.32
N ALA A 45 -4.06 6.15 12.93
CA ALA A 45 -4.66 5.79 14.21
C ALA A 45 -3.57 5.40 15.20
N VAL A 46 -3.71 5.84 16.44
CA VAL A 46 -2.75 5.61 17.53
C VAL A 46 -3.43 5.06 18.78
N VAL A 47 -2.71 4.24 19.54
CA VAL A 47 -3.19 3.71 20.82
C VAL A 47 -2.91 4.73 21.93
N ALA A 48 -3.96 5.19 22.64
CA ALA A 48 -3.87 6.17 23.71
C ALA A 48 -4.54 5.63 24.99
N GLY A 49 -3.78 4.89 25.79
CA GLY A 49 -4.33 4.07 26.87
C GLY A 49 -5.26 2.99 26.30
N SER A 50 -6.50 2.91 26.81
CA SER A 50 -7.53 1.98 26.30
C SER A 50 -8.32 2.53 25.10
N ARG A 51 -7.97 3.71 24.59
CA ARG A 51 -8.61 4.37 23.45
C ARG A 51 -7.76 4.23 22.19
N ILE A 52 -8.41 4.39 21.05
CA ILE A 52 -7.74 4.56 19.76
C ILE A 52 -8.15 5.93 19.22
N LEU A 53 -7.17 6.82 19.06
CA LEU A 53 -7.38 8.13 18.43
C LEU A 53 -7.09 7.99 16.95
N CYS A 54 -7.93 8.54 16.08
CA CYS A 54 -7.73 8.47 14.64
C CYS A 54 -8.02 9.83 13.99
N HIS A 55 -7.11 10.26 13.12
CA HIS A 55 -7.32 11.38 12.22
C HIS A 55 -7.16 10.87 10.79
N LYS A 56 -8.15 11.16 9.94
CA LYS A 56 -8.17 10.76 8.54
C LYS A 56 -8.96 11.77 7.72
N ASN A 57 -8.56 11.97 6.46
CA ASN A 57 -9.30 12.82 5.53
C ASN A 57 -8.96 12.44 4.07
N THR A 58 -9.71 12.99 3.12
CA THR A 58 -9.34 12.91 1.70
C THR A 58 -8.15 13.82 1.39
N GLY A 59 -7.38 13.48 0.36
CA GLY A 59 -6.18 14.22 -0.07
C GLY A 59 -4.85 13.53 0.23
N LEU A 60 -3.76 14.26 -0.04
CA LEU A 60 -2.39 13.81 0.19
C LEU A 60 -2.08 13.73 1.69
N VAL A 61 -1.12 12.90 2.08
CA VAL A 61 -0.65 12.78 3.46
C VAL A 61 -0.27 14.14 4.03
N SER A 62 0.48 14.96 3.28
CA SER A 62 0.87 16.32 3.70
C SER A 62 -0.30 17.30 3.82
N GLU A 63 -1.42 17.06 3.13
CA GLU A 63 -2.61 17.90 3.19
C GLU A 63 -3.51 17.49 4.36
N VAL A 64 -3.62 16.19 4.62
CA VAL A 64 -4.43 15.63 5.70
C VAL A 64 -3.85 15.95 7.08
N PHE A 65 -2.52 15.94 7.21
CA PHE A 65 -1.84 16.06 8.48
C PHE A 65 -1.12 17.40 8.64
N SER A 66 -1.85 18.40 9.14
CA SER A 66 -1.23 19.64 9.65
C SER A 66 -0.47 19.38 10.96
N GLY A 67 0.37 20.34 11.39
CA GLY A 67 1.08 20.24 12.67
C GLY A 67 0.15 20.02 13.87
N ASN A 68 -1.03 20.64 13.88
CA ASN A 68 -2.02 20.44 14.94
C ASN A 68 -2.67 19.05 14.88
N ALA A 69 -2.95 18.54 13.67
CA ALA A 69 -3.53 17.21 13.50
C ALA A 69 -2.57 16.11 13.96
N LEU A 70 -1.28 16.24 13.66
CA LEU A 70 -0.25 15.33 14.16
C LEU A 70 -0.04 15.45 15.67
N ALA A 71 -0.02 16.68 16.20
CA ALA A 71 0.10 16.91 17.64
C ALA A 71 -1.04 16.27 18.44
N ALA A 72 -2.26 16.23 17.89
CA ALA A 72 -3.41 15.56 18.50
C ALA A 72 -3.25 14.03 18.59
N LEU A 73 -2.32 13.43 17.84
CA LEU A 73 -1.99 12.01 17.85
C LEU A 73 -0.67 11.69 18.58
N SER A 74 -0.06 12.69 19.24
CA SER A 74 1.20 12.53 19.97
C SER A 74 1.04 11.68 21.24
N GLY A 75 2.16 11.23 21.82
CA GLY A 75 2.13 10.50 23.10
C GLY A 75 1.90 8.98 22.96
N SER A 76 1.91 8.44 21.74
CA SER A 76 1.68 7.02 21.49
C SER A 76 2.95 6.30 21.03
N ARG A 77 3.10 5.06 21.51
CA ARG A 77 4.14 4.11 21.09
C ARG A 77 3.69 3.17 19.98
N ILE A 78 2.40 3.14 19.66
CA ILE A 78 1.84 2.24 18.64
C ILE A 78 0.91 3.00 17.71
N ALA A 79 1.14 2.83 16.41
CA ALA A 79 0.36 3.49 15.39
C ALA A 79 0.18 2.61 14.15
N VAL A 80 -0.90 2.85 13.43
CA VAL A 80 -1.16 2.32 12.09
C VAL A 80 -1.60 3.46 11.18
N GLY A 81 -1.15 3.42 9.94
CA GLY A 81 -1.44 4.38 8.90
C GLY A 81 -1.87 3.72 7.60
N HIS A 82 -2.59 4.49 6.79
CA HIS A 82 -3.09 4.03 5.50
C HIS A 82 -3.07 5.18 4.47
N THR A 83 -2.59 4.90 3.25
CA THR A 83 -2.82 5.74 2.07
C THR A 83 -3.81 5.04 1.14
N ARG A 84 -4.86 5.76 0.73
CA ARG A 84 -5.94 5.22 -0.09
C ARG A 84 -5.73 5.56 -1.56
N TYR A 85 -5.73 4.53 -2.40
CA TYR A 85 -6.13 4.66 -3.81
C TYR A 85 -7.63 4.44 -3.91
N SER A 86 -8.36 5.20 -4.73
CA SER A 86 -9.81 4.98 -4.83
C SER A 86 -10.11 3.67 -5.56
N THR A 87 -10.35 2.60 -4.79
CA THR A 87 -10.57 1.23 -5.28
C THR A 87 -12.03 1.02 -5.68
N THR A 88 -12.87 0.92 -4.65
CA THR A 88 -14.32 0.76 -4.68
C THR A 88 -14.93 1.76 -3.71
N GLY A 89 -16.08 2.33 -4.08
CA GLY A 89 -16.71 3.41 -3.34
C GLY A 89 -16.25 4.80 -3.80
N GLY A 90 -17.07 5.81 -3.52
CA GLY A 90 -16.74 7.20 -3.83
C GLY A 90 -15.47 7.68 -3.13
N ASN A 91 -14.92 8.80 -3.59
CA ASN A 91 -13.84 9.49 -2.87
C ASN A 91 -14.42 10.29 -1.70
N THR A 92 -14.81 9.60 -0.64
CA THR A 92 -15.42 10.17 0.56
C THR A 92 -14.61 9.77 1.79
N ILE A 93 -14.70 10.58 2.85
CA ILE A 93 -13.94 10.39 4.09
C ILE A 93 -14.28 9.06 4.78
N GLU A 94 -15.51 8.58 4.65
CA GLU A 94 -15.97 7.31 5.23
C GLU A 94 -15.19 6.13 4.66
N ASN A 95 -14.78 6.19 3.39
CA ASN A 95 -14.00 5.14 2.74
C ASN A 95 -12.48 5.23 3.03
N VAL A 96 -12.01 6.27 3.72
CA VAL A 96 -10.60 6.42 4.08
C VAL A 96 -10.29 5.57 5.33
N GLY A 97 -9.23 4.77 5.26
CA GLY A 97 -8.71 4.03 6.42
C GLY A 97 -7.67 4.83 7.22
N PRO A 98 -7.21 4.34 8.38
CA PRO A 98 -7.64 3.11 9.03
C PRO A 98 -9.09 3.14 9.51
N PHE A 99 -9.71 1.97 9.65
CA PHE A 99 -11.05 1.82 10.22
C PHE A 99 -10.95 1.51 11.69
N VAL A 100 -11.47 2.40 12.54
CA VAL A 100 -11.57 2.18 13.99
C VAL A 100 -12.89 1.48 14.28
N THR A 101 -12.84 0.29 14.88
CA THR A 101 -14.03 -0.47 15.26
C THR A 101 -14.01 -0.72 16.77
N GLU A 102 -15.09 -0.36 17.44
CA GLU A 102 -15.33 -0.61 18.85
C GLU A 102 -16.29 -1.79 19.03
N PHE A 103 -16.00 -2.65 20.01
CA PHE A 103 -16.78 -3.83 20.35
C PHE A 103 -16.72 -4.09 21.86
N LEU A 104 -17.50 -5.07 22.32
CA LEU A 104 -17.75 -5.30 23.75
C LEU A 104 -16.48 -5.42 24.60
N THR A 105 -15.44 -6.05 24.06
CA THR A 105 -14.20 -6.36 24.78
C THR A 105 -13.01 -5.48 24.39
N GLY A 106 -13.18 -4.49 23.50
CA GLY A 106 -12.07 -3.61 23.12
C GLY A 106 -12.29 -2.77 21.86
N ARG A 107 -11.18 -2.23 21.35
CA ARG A 107 -11.14 -1.45 20.10
C ARG A 107 -9.99 -1.92 19.24
N ILE A 108 -10.18 -1.83 17.93
CA ILE A 108 -9.12 -2.03 16.94
C ILE A 108 -9.11 -0.88 15.93
N ALA A 109 -7.95 -0.61 15.35
CA ALA A 109 -7.85 0.11 14.08
C ALA A 109 -7.21 -0.78 13.02
N THR A 110 -7.84 -0.87 11.86
CA THR A 110 -7.42 -1.77 10.77
C THR A 110 -7.08 -0.96 9.52
N ALA A 111 -5.86 -1.12 9.02
CA ALA A 111 -5.44 -0.68 7.69
C ALA A 111 -5.32 -1.89 6.76
N HIS A 112 -5.77 -1.74 5.53
CA HIS A 112 -5.90 -2.83 4.55
C HIS A 112 -5.36 -2.39 3.20
N ASN A 113 -4.47 -3.21 2.63
CA ASN A 113 -4.11 -3.14 1.22
C ASN A 113 -4.57 -4.43 0.53
N GLY A 114 -5.48 -4.31 -0.44
CA GLY A 114 -6.00 -5.44 -1.19
C GLY A 114 -7.46 -5.26 -1.60
N ASN A 115 -8.12 -6.38 -1.87
CA ASN A 115 -9.51 -6.45 -2.28
C ASN A 115 -10.14 -7.77 -1.85
N ILE A 116 -11.27 -7.68 -1.16
CA ILE A 116 -11.99 -8.83 -0.63
C ILE A 116 -13.18 -9.18 -1.54
N THR A 117 -13.02 -10.25 -2.30
CA THR A 117 -14.00 -10.71 -3.30
C THR A 117 -15.34 -11.16 -2.70
N ASN A 118 -15.35 -11.60 -1.45
CA ASN A 118 -16.57 -11.95 -0.72
C ASN A 118 -17.07 -10.85 0.25
N ALA A 119 -16.56 -9.61 0.17
CA ALA A 119 -16.93 -8.53 1.08
C ALA A 119 -18.44 -8.27 1.13
N ARG A 120 -19.12 -8.28 -0.03
CA ARG A 120 -20.57 -8.09 -0.10
C ARG A 120 -21.34 -9.16 0.68
N GLN A 121 -20.93 -10.42 0.56
CA GLN A 121 -21.56 -11.53 1.28
C GLN A 121 -21.34 -11.38 2.79
N LEU A 122 -20.10 -11.09 3.21
CA LEU A 122 -19.75 -10.88 4.61
C LEU A 122 -20.53 -9.72 5.22
N ARG A 123 -20.66 -8.61 4.48
CA ARG A 123 -21.46 -7.44 4.89
C ARG A 123 -22.91 -7.81 5.18
N GLU A 124 -23.56 -8.56 4.29
CA GLU A 124 -24.97 -8.97 4.50
C GLU A 124 -25.10 -9.92 5.71
N ILE A 125 -24.14 -10.83 5.92
CA ILE A 125 -24.11 -11.69 7.12
C ILE A 125 -23.98 -10.84 8.39
N LEU A 126 -23.05 -9.89 8.42
CA LEU A 126 -22.80 -9.05 9.59
C LEU A 126 -23.99 -8.12 9.90
N LYS A 127 -24.71 -7.63 8.88
CA LYS A 127 -25.96 -6.89 9.06
C LYS A 127 -27.05 -7.70 9.76
N ILE A 128 -27.17 -9.00 9.46
CA ILE A 128 -28.12 -9.89 10.16
C ILE A 128 -27.80 -9.96 11.66
N TYR A 129 -26.52 -9.88 12.02
CA TYR A 129 -26.06 -9.81 13.41
C TYR A 129 -26.12 -8.38 14.01
N GLY A 130 -26.73 -7.42 13.31
CA GLY A 130 -26.98 -6.07 13.81
C GLY A 130 -25.86 -5.06 13.57
N LEU A 131 -24.82 -5.40 12.79
CA LEU A 131 -23.75 -4.44 12.47
C LEU A 131 -24.19 -3.45 11.40
N HIS A 132 -23.89 -2.18 11.64
CA HIS A 132 -24.09 -1.08 10.70
C HIS A 132 -22.80 -0.78 9.94
N PHE A 133 -22.93 -0.26 8.72
CA PHE A 133 -21.81 0.10 7.87
C PHE A 133 -22.09 1.45 7.22
N GLU A 134 -21.18 2.40 7.42
CA GLU A 134 -21.24 3.73 6.83
C GLU A 134 -20.49 3.78 5.50
N ALA A 135 -19.35 3.11 5.44
CA ALA A 135 -18.51 3.08 4.26
C ALA A 135 -18.99 2.03 3.26
N SER A 136 -18.68 2.26 1.99
CA SER A 136 -18.84 1.26 0.92
C SER A 136 -17.61 0.36 0.75
N SER A 137 -16.48 0.72 1.37
CA SER A 137 -15.23 -0.02 1.32
C SER A 137 -15.35 -1.40 1.97
N ASP A 138 -14.65 -2.37 1.40
CA ASP A 138 -14.41 -3.68 1.98
C ASP A 138 -13.59 -3.61 3.28
N SER A 139 -12.72 -2.61 3.44
CA SER A 139 -11.91 -2.39 4.65
C SER A 139 -12.76 -2.23 5.91
N GLU A 140 -13.94 -1.59 5.83
CA GLU A 140 -14.88 -1.52 6.96
C GLU A 140 -15.47 -2.90 7.29
N VAL A 141 -15.77 -3.70 6.26
CA VAL A 141 -16.25 -5.09 6.41
C VAL A 141 -15.18 -5.95 7.09
N ILE A 142 -13.91 -5.78 6.71
CA ILE A 142 -12.78 -6.48 7.33
C ILE A 142 -12.68 -6.10 8.81
N SER A 143 -12.65 -4.81 9.13
CA SER A 143 -12.51 -4.36 10.52
C SER A 143 -13.68 -4.84 11.39
N SER A 144 -14.90 -4.73 10.87
CA SER A 144 -16.11 -5.24 11.52
C SER A 144 -16.10 -6.76 11.72
N LEU A 145 -15.64 -7.52 10.72
CA LEU A 145 -15.51 -8.98 10.81
C LEU A 145 -14.49 -9.37 11.87
N ILE A 146 -13.35 -8.70 11.94
CA ILE A 146 -12.33 -8.93 12.97
C ILE A 146 -12.93 -8.68 14.35
N ALA A 147 -13.55 -7.51 14.57
CA ALA A 147 -14.20 -7.17 15.84
C ALA A 147 -15.26 -8.21 16.26
N TYR A 148 -16.09 -8.64 15.31
CA TYR A 148 -17.07 -9.71 15.51
C TYR A 148 -16.40 -11.02 15.92
N CYS A 149 -15.37 -11.47 15.20
CA CYS A 149 -14.66 -12.71 15.51
C CYS A 149 -13.91 -12.65 16.84
N VAL A 150 -13.26 -11.53 17.18
CA VAL A 150 -12.61 -11.33 18.48
C VAL A 150 -13.61 -11.44 19.62
N THR A 151 -14.79 -10.82 19.48
CA THR A 151 -15.86 -10.92 20.48
C THR A 151 -16.37 -12.35 20.64
N ARG A 152 -16.42 -13.14 19.55
CA ARG A 152 -16.90 -14.52 19.58
C ARG A 152 -15.89 -15.52 20.13
N GLU A 153 -14.60 -15.27 19.90
CA GLU A 153 -13.50 -16.13 20.39
C GLU A 153 -13.04 -15.77 21.81
N ASP A 154 -13.40 -14.58 22.30
CA ASP A 154 -12.88 -13.98 23.54
C ASP A 154 -11.35 -13.93 23.58
N ASP A 155 -10.73 -13.79 22.41
CA ASP A 155 -9.28 -13.75 22.22
C ASP A 155 -8.95 -13.03 20.91
N THR A 156 -8.12 -11.98 21.02
CA THR A 156 -7.74 -11.13 19.88
C THR A 156 -7.06 -11.94 18.76
N LEU A 157 -6.10 -12.79 19.12
CA LEU A 157 -5.31 -13.55 18.16
C LEU A 157 -6.19 -14.55 17.40
N ARG A 158 -6.99 -15.36 18.11
CA ARG A 158 -7.92 -16.31 17.52
C ARG A 158 -8.99 -15.61 16.68
N GLY A 159 -9.48 -14.46 17.14
CA GLY A 159 -10.43 -13.64 16.41
C GLY A 159 -9.89 -13.16 15.06
N VAL A 160 -8.65 -12.63 15.05
CA VAL A 160 -7.97 -12.20 13.81
C VAL A 160 -7.73 -13.40 12.88
N ILE A 161 -7.26 -14.55 13.40
CA ILE A 161 -7.07 -15.77 12.61
C ILE A 161 -8.39 -16.23 11.97
N ARG A 162 -9.47 -16.27 12.76
CA ARG A 162 -10.79 -16.69 12.29
C ARG A 162 -11.33 -15.74 11.22
N ALA A 163 -11.21 -14.43 11.42
CA ALA A 163 -11.60 -13.45 10.42
C ALA A 163 -10.80 -13.64 9.13
N GLY A 164 -9.46 -13.76 9.22
CA GLY A 164 -8.59 -14.00 8.08
C GLY A 164 -8.96 -15.25 7.27
N ARG A 165 -9.41 -16.33 7.92
CA ARG A 165 -9.89 -17.56 7.25
C ARG A 165 -11.23 -17.40 6.54
N LEU A 166 -12.04 -16.42 6.94
CA LEU A 166 -13.34 -16.13 6.31
C LEU A 166 -13.21 -15.16 5.13
N LEU A 167 -12.12 -14.38 5.06
CA LEU A 167 -11.82 -13.49 3.94
C LEU A 167 -11.42 -14.30 2.70
N ARG A 168 -11.92 -13.88 1.53
CA ARG A 168 -11.50 -14.38 0.22
C ARG A 168 -11.02 -13.22 -0.63
N GLY A 169 -9.87 -13.36 -1.26
CA GLY A 169 -9.26 -12.31 -2.08
C GLY A 169 -7.81 -12.08 -1.69
N ALA A 170 -7.33 -10.88 -1.96
CA ALA A 170 -5.97 -10.45 -1.68
C ALA A 170 -6.00 -9.46 -0.52
N PHE A 171 -5.09 -9.59 0.45
CA PHE A 171 -5.00 -8.62 1.54
C PHE A 171 -3.65 -8.66 2.24
N SER A 172 -3.20 -7.47 2.64
CA SER A 172 -2.22 -7.25 3.68
C SER A 172 -2.85 -6.34 4.71
N LEU A 173 -2.91 -6.81 5.95
CA LEU A 173 -3.56 -6.13 7.06
C LEU A 173 -2.53 -5.71 8.09
N VAL A 174 -2.70 -4.49 8.57
CA VAL A 174 -2.02 -4.00 9.77
C VAL A 174 -3.10 -3.54 10.75
N ILE A 175 -3.09 -4.11 11.94
CA ILE A 175 -4.11 -3.91 12.95
C ILE A 175 -3.43 -3.45 14.23
N VAL A 176 -3.95 -2.41 14.86
CA VAL A 176 -3.59 -2.07 16.24
C VAL A 176 -4.77 -2.28 17.16
N THR A 177 -4.49 -2.66 18.40
CA THR A 177 -5.51 -2.98 19.39
C THR A 177 -5.38 -2.08 20.61
N SER A 178 -6.49 -1.83 21.31
CA SER A 178 -6.50 -1.01 22.52
C SER A 178 -5.69 -1.59 23.69
N ASP A 179 -5.33 -2.86 23.64
CA ASP A 179 -4.42 -3.53 24.58
C ASP A 179 -2.95 -3.53 24.09
N GLN A 180 -2.59 -2.56 23.24
CA GLN A 180 -1.22 -2.26 22.83
C GLN A 180 -0.53 -3.37 22.01
N LYS A 181 -1.27 -4.03 21.11
CA LYS A 181 -0.69 -4.94 20.12
C LYS A 181 -0.67 -4.31 18.74
N LEU A 182 0.38 -4.58 17.98
CA LEU A 182 0.45 -4.36 16.53
C LEU A 182 0.46 -5.73 15.85
N ILE A 183 -0.51 -5.99 14.98
CA ILE A 183 -0.70 -7.27 14.32
C ILE A 183 -0.58 -7.07 12.81
N ALA A 184 0.26 -7.87 12.17
CA ALA A 184 0.38 -7.94 10.72
C ALA A 184 -0.15 -9.29 10.23
N LEU A 185 -0.92 -9.29 9.15
CA LEU A 185 -1.47 -10.50 8.54
C LEU A 185 -1.44 -10.38 7.01
N ARG A 186 -0.83 -11.35 6.34
CA ARG A 186 -0.82 -11.44 4.88
C ARG A 186 -1.73 -12.57 4.41
N ASP A 187 -2.43 -12.37 3.30
CA ASP A 187 -3.30 -13.39 2.70
C ASP A 187 -2.52 -14.69 2.39
N PRO A 188 -3.19 -15.87 2.38
CA PRO A 188 -2.52 -17.16 2.22
C PRO A 188 -1.77 -17.31 0.89
N ASN A 189 -2.10 -16.49 -0.11
CA ASN A 189 -1.52 -16.54 -1.44
C ASN A 189 -0.37 -15.55 -1.63
N GLY A 190 -0.23 -14.58 -0.73
CA GLY A 190 0.82 -13.56 -0.74
C GLY A 190 0.63 -12.51 -1.83
N TYR A 191 -0.61 -12.23 -2.25
CA TYR A 191 -0.87 -11.36 -3.40
C TYR A 191 -0.37 -9.93 -3.22
N ARG A 192 -0.59 -9.35 -2.03
CA ARG A 192 -0.19 -7.98 -1.68
C ARG A 192 1.08 -8.00 -0.84
N PRO A 193 2.00 -7.05 -1.06
CA PRO A 193 3.28 -7.02 -0.35
C PRO A 193 3.10 -6.53 1.09
N LEU A 194 3.86 -7.13 2.00
CA LEU A 194 3.97 -6.72 3.38
C LEU A 194 5.32 -7.19 3.91
N CYS A 195 6.08 -6.28 4.52
CA CYS A 195 7.41 -6.55 5.05
C CYS A 195 7.55 -6.02 6.47
N ILE A 196 8.53 -6.56 7.21
CA ILE A 196 8.84 -6.16 8.58
C ILE A 196 10.27 -5.62 8.65
N GLY A 197 10.43 -4.51 9.36
CA GLY A 197 11.69 -3.86 9.62
C GLY A 197 11.96 -3.71 11.11
N ARG A 198 13.24 -3.67 11.47
CA ARG A 198 13.73 -3.43 12.83
C ARG A 198 14.71 -2.27 12.84
N GLY A 199 14.62 -1.44 13.87
CA GLY A 199 15.53 -0.33 14.08
C GLY A 199 15.73 -0.07 15.58
N PRO A 200 16.56 0.92 15.94
CA PRO A 200 16.80 1.28 17.33
C PRO A 200 15.53 1.68 18.10
N LEU A 201 14.51 2.15 17.37
CA LEU A 201 13.25 2.60 17.93
C LEU A 201 12.23 1.47 18.14
N GLY A 202 12.43 0.28 17.58
CA GLY A 202 11.49 -0.84 17.68
C GLY A 202 11.27 -1.56 16.35
N LEU A 203 10.01 -1.89 16.07
CA LEU A 203 9.59 -2.64 14.87
C LEU A 203 8.57 -1.85 14.05
N ALA A 204 8.63 -2.04 12.74
CA ALA A 204 7.64 -1.50 11.81
C ALA A 204 7.26 -2.55 10.77
N VAL A 205 6.04 -2.47 10.28
CA VAL A 205 5.51 -3.24 9.16
C VAL A 205 5.02 -2.29 8.08
N ALA A 206 5.29 -2.60 6.82
CA ALA A 206 4.94 -1.71 5.72
C ALA A 206 4.65 -2.49 4.44
N SER A 207 3.87 -1.89 3.53
CA SER A 207 3.66 -2.45 2.18
C SER A 207 4.94 -2.58 1.37
N GLU A 208 5.94 -1.72 1.61
CA GLU A 208 7.22 -1.73 0.90
C GLU A 208 8.39 -1.40 1.82
N SER A 209 9.56 -1.99 1.53
CA SER A 209 10.79 -1.77 2.30
C SER A 209 11.24 -0.31 2.31
N CYS A 210 10.96 0.44 1.26
CA CYS A 210 11.36 1.83 1.11
C CYS A 210 10.74 2.74 2.20
N ALA A 211 9.59 2.37 2.75
CA ALA A 211 8.97 3.07 3.87
C ALA A 211 9.62 2.74 5.22
N LEU A 212 10.12 1.50 5.37
CA LEU A 212 10.90 1.10 6.54
C LEU A 212 12.20 1.92 6.60
N GLU A 213 12.93 1.96 5.49
CA GLU A 213 14.22 2.66 5.37
C GLU A 213 14.08 4.16 5.61
N ALA A 214 13.07 4.80 5.01
CA ALA A 214 12.79 6.22 5.21
C ALA A 214 12.48 6.58 6.68
N CYS A 215 12.03 5.59 7.47
CA CYS A 215 11.74 5.75 8.89
C CYS A 215 12.87 5.25 9.80
N GLY A 216 14.02 4.85 9.25
CA GLY A 216 15.18 4.39 10.02
C GLY A 216 15.09 2.93 10.50
N PHE A 217 14.24 2.11 9.88
CA PHE A 217 14.19 0.67 10.10
C PHE A 217 14.93 -0.06 8.97
N THR A 218 15.70 -1.08 9.32
CA THR A 218 16.32 -1.98 8.35
C THR A 218 15.34 -3.11 8.04
N LEU A 219 15.15 -3.43 6.76
CA LEU A 219 14.36 -4.57 6.32
C LEU A 219 14.90 -5.86 6.96
N VAL A 220 14.02 -6.62 7.62
CA VAL A 220 14.35 -7.93 8.19
C VAL A 220 13.99 -9.03 7.20
N ARG A 221 12.72 -9.03 6.75
CA ARG A 221 12.17 -9.98 5.76
C ARG A 221 10.77 -9.54 5.33
N ASP A 222 10.25 -10.18 4.29
CA ASP A 222 8.84 -10.15 3.96
C ASP A 222 8.01 -10.97 4.97
N VAL A 223 6.76 -10.56 5.18
CA VAL A 223 5.75 -11.35 5.89
C VAL A 223 5.31 -12.48 4.96
N GLN A 224 5.39 -13.71 5.42
CA GLN A 224 5.12 -14.88 4.58
C GLN A 224 3.62 -14.99 4.22
N PRO A 225 3.27 -15.63 3.10
CA PRO A 225 1.89 -15.91 2.76
C PRO A 225 1.17 -16.66 3.89
N GLY A 226 0.03 -16.12 4.34
CA GLY A 226 -0.76 -16.68 5.44
C GLY A 226 -0.17 -16.50 6.84
N GLU A 227 0.94 -15.77 6.96
CA GLU A 227 1.59 -15.49 8.24
C GLU A 227 0.89 -14.38 9.00
N LEU A 228 0.73 -14.61 10.30
CA LEU A 228 0.34 -13.63 11.29
C LEU A 228 1.52 -13.34 12.21
N ILE A 229 1.83 -12.07 12.38
CA ILE A 229 2.85 -11.58 13.33
C ILE A 229 2.15 -10.68 14.35
N VAL A 230 2.43 -10.90 15.64
CA VAL A 230 2.02 -10.02 16.74
C VAL A 230 3.27 -9.37 17.33
N ILE A 231 3.22 -8.06 17.47
CA ILE A 231 4.25 -7.23 18.07
C ILE A 231 3.67 -6.57 19.33
N GLU A 232 4.35 -6.80 20.45
CA GLU A 232 4.03 -6.22 21.76
C GLU A 232 5.33 -5.76 22.41
N ASN A 233 5.32 -4.60 23.06
CA ASN A 233 6.52 -4.04 23.70
C ASN A 233 7.75 -4.10 22.78
N GLU A 234 7.54 -3.68 21.52
CA GLU A 234 8.58 -3.61 20.48
C GLU A 234 9.25 -4.94 20.12
N GLN A 235 8.67 -6.08 20.53
CA GLN A 235 9.15 -7.42 20.20
C GLN A 235 8.06 -8.23 19.51
N ILE A 236 8.49 -9.15 18.65
CA ILE A 236 7.61 -10.16 18.08
C ILE A 236 7.29 -11.17 19.19
N THR A 237 6.04 -11.23 19.62
CA THR A 237 5.57 -12.17 20.66
C THR A 237 4.90 -13.40 20.06
N TYR A 238 4.46 -13.32 18.81
CA TYR A 238 3.88 -14.44 18.07
C TYR A 238 4.17 -14.28 16.57
N GLU A 239 4.62 -15.34 15.91
CA GLU A 239 4.71 -15.44 14.46
C GLU A 239 4.37 -16.86 14.01
N LYS A 240 3.39 -17.01 13.11
CA LYS A 240 3.02 -18.32 12.57
C LYS A 240 2.22 -18.20 11.26
N ILE A 241 2.38 -19.18 10.37
CA ILE A 241 1.45 -19.41 9.25
C ILE A 241 0.14 -19.98 9.81
N VAL A 242 -0.96 -19.22 9.67
CA VAL A 242 -2.25 -19.51 10.32
C VAL A 242 -3.43 -19.63 9.35
N LEU A 243 -3.26 -19.17 8.12
CA LEU A 243 -4.31 -19.16 7.08
C LEU A 243 -4.25 -20.37 6.12
N GLY A 244 -3.38 -21.34 6.40
CA GLY A 244 -3.16 -22.51 5.56
C GLY A 244 -1.98 -22.35 4.62
N GLU A 245 -1.76 -23.36 3.77
CA GLU A 245 -0.66 -23.36 2.81
C GLU A 245 -1.00 -22.52 1.58
N LYS A 246 0.04 -21.91 1.02
CA LYS A 246 -0.03 -21.15 -0.23
C LYS A 246 -0.47 -22.07 -1.37
N ALA A 247 -1.45 -21.65 -2.17
CA ALA A 247 -1.82 -22.39 -3.37
C ALA A 247 -0.65 -22.45 -4.36
N VAL A 248 -0.48 -23.58 -5.05
CA VAL A 248 0.66 -23.81 -5.97
C VAL A 248 0.75 -22.74 -7.06
N GLU A 249 -0.39 -22.29 -7.57
CA GLU A 249 -0.50 -21.29 -8.65
C GLU A 249 -0.62 -19.84 -8.12
N ALA A 250 -0.57 -19.64 -6.80
CA ALA A 250 -0.66 -18.32 -6.22
C ALA A 250 0.71 -17.63 -6.16
N GLY A 251 0.71 -16.30 -6.20
CA GLY A 251 1.93 -15.51 -6.08
C GLY A 251 1.62 -14.03 -5.95
N LEU A 252 2.67 -13.28 -5.64
CA LEU A 252 2.64 -11.82 -5.60
C LEU A 252 2.08 -11.26 -6.91
N CYS A 253 1.30 -10.19 -6.81
CA CYS A 253 0.85 -9.45 -7.97
C CYS A 253 2.05 -8.94 -8.81
N ILE A 254 2.22 -9.45 -10.04
CA ILE A 254 3.32 -9.06 -10.93
C ILE A 254 3.34 -7.55 -11.25
N PHE A 255 2.19 -6.88 -11.17
CA PHE A 255 2.09 -5.43 -11.37
C PHE A 255 2.83 -4.62 -10.30
N GLU A 256 3.13 -5.20 -9.13
CA GLU A 256 4.04 -4.57 -8.15
C GLU A 256 5.41 -4.31 -8.78
N TYR A 257 5.98 -5.30 -9.49
CA TYR A 257 7.25 -5.13 -10.19
C TYR A 257 7.14 -4.29 -11.45
N ILE A 258 6.05 -4.45 -12.22
CA ILE A 258 5.90 -3.74 -13.51
C ILE A 258 5.69 -2.23 -13.29
N TYR A 259 4.91 -1.82 -12.28
CA TYR A 259 4.46 -0.43 -12.21
C TYR A 259 4.22 0.11 -10.80
N PHE A 260 3.55 -0.62 -9.90
CA PHE A 260 3.04 -0.04 -8.66
C PHE A 260 4.12 0.28 -7.61
N ALA A 261 5.08 -0.62 -7.42
CA ALA A 261 6.07 -0.44 -6.37
C ALA A 261 7.12 0.61 -6.76
N ARG A 262 7.73 1.22 -5.75
CA ARG A 262 8.84 2.15 -5.92
C ARG A 262 10.10 1.36 -6.31
N PRO A 263 10.94 1.85 -7.25
CA PRO A 263 12.11 1.09 -7.72
C PRO A 263 13.14 0.70 -6.64
N ASP A 264 13.25 1.52 -5.59
CA ASP A 264 14.14 1.30 -4.44
C ASP A 264 13.57 0.32 -3.41
N SER A 265 12.41 -0.28 -3.67
CA SER A 265 11.85 -1.33 -2.81
C SER A 265 12.39 -2.72 -3.12
N ILE A 266 12.41 -3.55 -2.08
CA ILE A 266 12.59 -5.00 -2.15
C ILE A 266 11.25 -5.63 -1.73
N ILE A 267 10.72 -6.52 -2.56
CA ILE A 267 9.48 -7.25 -2.30
C ILE A 267 9.77 -8.74 -2.50
N ASP A 268 9.36 -9.58 -1.56
CA ASP A 268 9.59 -11.04 -1.59
C ASP A 268 11.03 -11.41 -2.00
N GLY A 269 12.01 -10.67 -1.45
CA GLY A 269 13.44 -10.83 -1.72
C GLY A 269 13.96 -10.31 -3.07
N LEU A 270 13.12 -9.76 -3.96
CA LEU A 270 13.52 -9.23 -5.26
C LEU A 270 13.49 -7.70 -5.29
N SER A 271 14.58 -7.10 -5.78
CA SER A 271 14.65 -5.66 -6.02
C SER A 271 13.75 -5.26 -7.20
N VAL A 272 12.88 -4.27 -6.99
CA VAL A 272 11.99 -3.74 -8.04
C VAL A 272 12.79 -3.12 -9.18
N TYR A 273 13.84 -2.33 -8.87
CA TYR A 273 14.76 -1.79 -9.87
C TYR A 273 15.38 -2.89 -10.73
N GLN A 274 15.95 -3.94 -10.11
CA GLN A 274 16.61 -5.02 -10.87
C GLN A 274 15.62 -5.80 -11.74
N ALA A 275 14.40 -6.01 -11.25
CA ALA A 275 13.34 -6.64 -12.03
C ALA A 275 13.03 -5.82 -13.29
N ARG A 276 12.79 -4.51 -13.17
CA ARG A 276 12.48 -3.63 -14.32
C ARG A 276 13.66 -3.49 -15.27
N TYR A 277 14.87 -3.36 -14.74
CA TYR A 277 16.08 -3.34 -15.55
C TYR A 277 16.21 -4.63 -16.38
N ARG A 278 16.01 -5.81 -15.77
CA ARG A 278 16.06 -7.09 -16.49
C ARG A 278 14.95 -7.24 -17.52
N MET A 279 13.73 -6.74 -17.24
CA MET A 279 12.64 -6.69 -18.23
C MET A 279 13.07 -5.91 -19.47
N GLY A 280 13.76 -4.78 -19.29
CA GLY A 280 14.32 -3.99 -20.39
C GLY A 280 15.35 -4.76 -21.23
N GLN A 281 16.25 -5.50 -20.58
CA GLN A 281 17.22 -6.35 -21.28
C GLN A 281 16.54 -7.43 -22.12
N ILE A 282 15.57 -8.14 -21.52
CA ILE A 282 14.80 -9.19 -22.21
C ILE A 282 14.06 -8.60 -23.41
N LEU A 283 13.47 -7.41 -23.25
CA LEU A 283 12.76 -6.75 -24.35
C LEU A 283 13.69 -6.44 -25.54
N ALA A 284 14.93 -6.02 -25.28
CA ALA A 284 15.93 -5.80 -26.34
C ALA A 284 16.39 -7.11 -27.00
N GLU A 285 16.49 -8.20 -26.23
CA GLU A 285 16.85 -9.53 -26.73
C GLU A 285 15.75 -10.13 -27.61
N GLU A 286 14.48 -10.03 -27.19
CA GLU A 286 13.33 -10.62 -27.89
C GLU A 286 12.85 -9.79 -29.08
N TYR A 287 12.96 -8.46 -28.99
CA TYR A 287 12.46 -7.52 -30.00
C TYR A 287 13.52 -6.48 -30.39
N PRO A 288 14.65 -6.90 -30.98
CA PRO A 288 15.70 -5.98 -31.39
C PRO A 288 15.20 -5.03 -32.48
N VAL A 289 15.61 -3.76 -32.38
CA VAL A 289 15.32 -2.72 -33.38
C VAL A 289 16.54 -1.83 -33.57
N GLU A 290 16.75 -1.34 -34.79
CA GLU A 290 17.72 -0.28 -35.02
C GLU A 290 17.10 1.08 -34.70
N ALA A 291 17.66 1.75 -33.69
CA ALA A 291 17.29 3.10 -33.30
C ALA A 291 18.55 3.91 -32.99
N ASP A 292 18.41 5.24 -32.95
CA ASP A 292 19.51 6.15 -32.64
C ASP A 292 19.59 6.41 -31.13
N ILE A 293 18.44 6.38 -30.44
CA ILE A 293 18.34 6.53 -28.98
C ILE A 293 17.30 5.59 -28.36
N VAL A 294 17.51 5.24 -27.10
CA VAL A 294 16.53 4.59 -26.21
C VAL A 294 15.99 5.63 -25.23
N CYS A 295 14.68 5.63 -24.97
CA CYS A 295 14.11 6.50 -23.95
C CYS A 295 13.03 5.81 -23.11
N GLY A 296 12.99 6.11 -21.82
CA GLY A 296 11.90 5.71 -20.95
C GLY A 296 10.85 6.81 -20.85
N VAL A 297 9.57 6.43 -20.78
CA VAL A 297 8.49 7.37 -20.41
C VAL A 297 8.52 7.58 -18.89
N PRO A 298 8.75 8.81 -18.38
CA PRO A 298 8.90 9.03 -16.95
C PRO A 298 7.57 8.90 -16.17
N ASP A 299 7.56 8.36 -14.95
CA ASP A 299 8.76 7.88 -14.24
C ASP A 299 8.93 6.35 -14.35
N SER A 300 7.87 5.60 -14.61
CA SER A 300 7.86 4.12 -14.52
C SER A 300 8.63 3.39 -15.63
N GLY A 301 8.84 4.02 -16.78
CA GLY A 301 9.54 3.40 -17.91
C GLY A 301 11.06 3.57 -17.87
N LEU A 302 11.60 4.30 -16.88
CA LEU A 302 13.01 4.68 -16.87
C LEU A 302 13.92 3.48 -16.65
N GLU A 303 13.65 2.62 -15.66
CA GLU A 303 14.52 1.49 -15.35
C GLU A 303 14.58 0.46 -16.49
N ALA A 304 13.44 0.20 -17.12
CA ALA A 304 13.37 -0.68 -18.29
C ALA A 304 14.14 -0.12 -19.49
N ALA A 305 14.06 1.20 -19.73
CA ALA A 305 14.83 1.85 -20.79
C ALA A 305 16.35 1.77 -20.54
N ILE A 306 16.79 1.93 -19.28
CA ILE A 306 18.20 1.73 -18.92
C ILE A 306 18.64 0.30 -19.25
N GLY A 307 17.83 -0.71 -18.88
CA GLY A 307 18.10 -2.11 -19.19
C GLY A 307 18.14 -2.40 -20.70
N TYR A 308 17.18 -1.86 -21.45
CA TYR A 308 17.12 -1.99 -22.91
C TYR A 308 18.36 -1.39 -23.57
N SER A 309 18.74 -0.17 -23.17
CA SER A 309 19.95 0.51 -23.66
C SER A 309 21.21 -0.32 -23.41
N ALA A 310 21.35 -0.87 -22.19
CA ALA A 310 22.50 -1.69 -21.84
C ALA A 310 22.61 -2.99 -22.66
N ALA A 311 21.48 -3.63 -22.99
CA ALA A 311 21.47 -4.87 -23.78
C ALA A 311 21.62 -4.63 -25.29
N SER A 312 20.99 -3.56 -25.82
CA SER A 312 21.03 -3.24 -27.26
C SER A 312 22.28 -2.49 -27.70
N GLY A 313 22.97 -1.80 -26.78
CA GLY A 313 24.09 -0.90 -27.08
C GLY A 313 23.66 0.47 -27.63
N ILE A 314 22.36 0.72 -27.80
CA ILE A 314 21.81 2.00 -28.25
C ILE A 314 21.85 2.99 -27.08
N PRO A 315 22.34 4.23 -27.26
CA PRO A 315 22.51 5.17 -26.16
C PRO A 315 21.17 5.60 -25.55
N LEU A 316 21.12 5.65 -24.21
CA LEU A 316 19.99 6.19 -23.47
C LEU A 316 19.99 7.73 -23.56
N ALA A 317 18.85 8.32 -23.89
CA ALA A 317 18.67 9.77 -23.91
C ALA A 317 17.30 10.19 -23.34
N PRO A 318 17.19 11.36 -22.68
CA PRO A 318 15.91 11.86 -22.21
C PRO A 318 15.08 12.36 -23.40
N ALA A 319 13.94 11.71 -23.65
CA ALA A 319 12.98 12.17 -24.66
C ALA A 319 11.90 13.10 -24.08
N PHE A 320 11.64 13.03 -22.77
CA PHE A 320 10.55 13.75 -22.11
C PHE A 320 11.00 14.47 -20.85
N VAL A 321 10.41 15.64 -20.59
CA VAL A 321 10.42 16.29 -19.27
C VAL A 321 9.04 16.14 -18.65
N LYS A 322 8.98 15.44 -17.52
CA LYS A 322 7.77 15.36 -16.69
C LYS A 322 7.58 16.64 -15.89
N ASN A 323 6.41 17.25 -16.00
CA ASN A 323 6.02 18.37 -15.17
C ASN A 323 5.67 17.89 -13.75
N ARG A 324 6.53 18.21 -12.79
CA ARG A 324 6.41 17.77 -11.39
C ARG A 324 5.37 18.57 -10.58
N TYR A 325 4.89 19.69 -11.12
CA TYR A 325 3.98 20.60 -10.42
C TYR A 325 2.51 20.38 -10.80
N ILE A 326 2.24 19.42 -11.67
CA ILE A 326 0.88 19.06 -12.05
C ILE A 326 0.35 18.00 -11.08
N GLY A 327 -0.68 18.38 -10.34
CA GLY A 327 -1.51 17.44 -9.58
C GLY A 327 -2.31 16.52 -10.50
N ARG A 328 -3.09 15.61 -9.92
CA ARG A 328 -3.94 14.72 -10.73
C ARG A 328 -4.92 15.53 -11.55
N SER A 329 -4.97 15.22 -12.84
CA SER A 329 -5.91 15.81 -13.78
C SER A 329 -7.22 15.01 -13.78
N PHE A 330 -8.36 15.71 -13.78
CA PHE A 330 -9.70 15.13 -13.83
C PHE A 330 -9.93 14.27 -15.08
N ILE A 331 -10.95 13.41 -15.03
CA ILE A 331 -11.42 12.66 -16.20
C ILE A 331 -11.81 13.67 -17.28
N TYR A 332 -11.03 13.72 -18.36
CA TYR A 332 -11.32 14.60 -19.49
C TYR A 332 -12.31 13.93 -20.45
N PRO A 333 -13.47 14.55 -20.73
CA PRO A 333 -14.54 13.92 -21.49
C PRO A 333 -14.23 13.75 -22.98
N THR A 334 -13.27 14.49 -23.53
CA THR A 334 -12.93 14.47 -24.96
C THR A 334 -11.48 14.04 -25.19
N GLN A 335 -11.18 13.57 -26.41
CA GLN A 335 -9.83 13.20 -26.81
C GLN A 335 -8.89 14.42 -26.82
N ASP A 336 -9.34 15.56 -27.35
CA ASP A 336 -8.55 16.80 -27.39
C ASP A 336 -8.13 17.29 -26.00
N LEU A 337 -9.01 17.15 -25.01
CA LEU A 337 -8.70 17.50 -23.62
C LEU A 337 -7.71 16.50 -22.99
N ARG A 338 -7.78 15.21 -23.35
CA ARG A 338 -6.80 14.20 -22.94
C ARG A 338 -5.42 14.48 -23.54
N ASP A 339 -5.36 14.81 -24.83
CA ASP A 339 -4.09 15.10 -25.52
C ASP A 339 -3.41 16.35 -24.95
N ASN A 340 -4.20 17.39 -24.67
CA ASN A 340 -3.69 18.58 -23.97
C ASN A 340 -3.23 18.27 -22.54
N ALA A 341 -3.92 17.39 -21.82
CA ALA A 341 -3.50 16.98 -20.48
C ALA A 341 -2.19 16.18 -20.49
N VAL A 342 -1.96 15.34 -21.51
CA VAL A 342 -0.68 14.65 -21.70
C VAL A 342 0.43 15.67 -21.96
N ARG A 343 0.21 16.66 -22.85
CA ARG A 343 1.18 17.73 -23.12
C ARG A 343 1.55 18.53 -21.89
N LEU A 344 0.57 18.82 -21.02
CA LEU A 344 0.83 19.50 -19.76
C LEU A 344 1.74 18.66 -18.85
N LYS A 345 1.53 17.34 -18.79
CA LYS A 345 2.27 16.40 -17.93
C LYS A 345 3.66 16.03 -18.44
N LEU A 346 3.80 15.82 -19.74
CA LEU A 346 5.00 15.29 -20.38
C LEU A 346 5.31 16.13 -21.62
N ASN A 347 6.46 16.81 -21.59
CA ASN A 347 6.91 17.68 -22.67
C ASN A 347 8.02 16.98 -23.46
N PRO A 348 7.85 16.76 -24.79
CA PRO A 348 8.90 16.22 -25.62
C PRO A 348 10.11 17.17 -25.72
N LEU A 349 11.32 16.62 -25.61
CA LEU A 349 12.57 17.35 -25.75
C LEU A 349 13.00 17.39 -27.21
N ALA A 350 12.45 18.35 -27.98
CA ALA A 350 12.73 18.49 -29.41
C ALA A 350 14.23 18.53 -29.75
N ALA A 351 15.07 19.12 -28.89
CA ALA A 351 16.52 19.18 -29.07
C ALA A 351 17.21 17.79 -29.06
N VAL A 352 16.58 16.78 -28.46
CA VAL A 352 17.09 15.41 -28.37
C VAL A 352 16.43 14.52 -29.41
N ILE A 353 15.12 14.66 -29.64
CA ILE A 353 14.33 13.68 -30.39
C ILE A 353 14.15 14.02 -31.88
N LYS A 354 14.42 15.27 -32.28
CA LYS A 354 14.18 15.70 -33.66
C LYS A 354 15.06 14.90 -34.63
N ASP A 355 14.43 14.35 -35.67
CA ASP A 355 15.06 13.56 -36.72
C ASP A 355 15.78 12.27 -36.22
N GLN A 356 15.50 11.82 -34.99
CA GLN A 356 16.01 10.56 -34.43
C GLN A 356 15.03 9.40 -34.64
N ARG A 357 15.56 8.18 -34.81
CA ARG A 357 14.83 6.93 -34.59
C ARG A 357 14.86 6.60 -33.10
N ILE A 358 13.69 6.39 -32.50
CA ILE A 358 13.53 6.30 -31.05
C ILE A 358 12.85 4.97 -30.71
N VAL A 359 13.37 4.29 -29.69
CA VAL A 359 12.70 3.17 -29.02
C VAL A 359 12.25 3.55 -27.61
#